data_AF-A0A821EXY1-F1
#
_entry.id   AF-A0A821EXY1-F1
#
_cell.length_a   1.000
_cell.length_b   1.000
_cell.length_c   1.000
_cell.angle_alpha   90.00
_cell.angle_beta   90.00
_cell.angle_gamma   90.00
#
_symmetry.space_group_name_H-M   'P 1'
#
loop_
_entity.id
_entity.type
_entity.pdbx_description
1 polymer ?
#
loop_
_entity_poly.entity_id
_entity_poly.type
_entity_poly.pdbx_seq_one_letter_code
_entity_poly.pdbx_strand_id
1 'polypeptide(L)'
;MDIHVTGPGTGSMYQTFLPDGSVVVNVGGLEPLTPEDGNITYTTYMEQYMTSGAPYLKGLYYPINERPKGIKRETLVKLIREAAKLIMNGFSMPVNPIENLASDGKLFIEMCEKDKKFCELVTSRAPDTDFDCYDFWIDDIIHERGVWKEKQGVDDSIEILCPFNRTLLRELREKYGIHHYDVSVN
;
A
#
# COMPACT_ATOMS: atom_id res chain seq x y z
N MET A 1 23.59 11.40 1.47
CA MET A 1 22.30 11.45 2.20
C MET A 1 21.42 12.30 1.35
N ASP A 2 20.39 11.69 0.79
CA ASP A 2 19.62 12.28 -0.29
C ASP A 2 18.12 12.12 0.00
N ILE A 3 17.32 12.97 -0.64
CA ILE A 3 15.86 12.85 -0.63
C ILE A 3 15.44 12.36 -2.00
N HIS A 4 14.93 11.14 -2.08
CA HIS A 4 14.40 10.56 -3.31
C HIS A 4 12.88 10.67 -3.31
N VAL A 5 12.33 11.45 -4.24
CA VAL A 5 10.87 11.58 -4.41
C VAL A 5 10.44 10.71 -5.58
N THR A 6 9.53 9.77 -5.34
CA THR A 6 9.13 8.78 -6.36
C THR A 6 7.63 8.47 -6.28
N GLY A 7 7.05 8.10 -7.42
CA GLY A 7 5.79 7.38 -7.46
C GLY A 7 6.02 5.85 -7.51
N PRO A 8 4.95 5.07 -7.72
CA PRO A 8 5.04 3.63 -7.95
C PRO A 8 5.78 3.27 -9.24
N GLY A 9 6.19 2.01 -9.36
CA GLY A 9 6.84 1.46 -10.53
C GLY A 9 8.36 1.67 -10.52
N THR A 10 9.01 1.53 -11.68
CA THR A 10 10.48 1.43 -11.81
C THR A 10 11.27 2.55 -11.15
N GLY A 11 10.70 3.76 -11.02
CA GLY A 11 11.32 4.87 -10.30
C GLY A 11 11.61 4.58 -8.82
N SER A 12 10.77 3.75 -8.18
CA SER A 12 10.94 3.33 -6.79
C SER A 12 12.14 2.38 -6.62
N MET A 13 12.55 1.67 -7.66
CA MET A 13 13.65 0.70 -7.63
C MET A 13 15.03 1.35 -7.46
N TYR A 14 15.18 2.61 -7.89
CA TYR A 14 16.41 3.37 -7.73
C TYR A 14 16.77 3.66 -6.27
N GLN A 15 15.83 3.48 -5.33
CA GLN A 15 16.10 3.69 -3.91
C GLN A 15 17.24 2.81 -3.37
N THR A 16 17.45 1.63 -3.99
CA THR A 16 18.51 0.69 -3.60
C THR A 16 19.92 1.27 -3.76
N PHE A 17 20.09 2.26 -4.64
CA PHE A 17 21.37 2.94 -4.87
C PHE A 17 21.59 4.18 -4.01
N LEU A 18 20.61 4.54 -3.17
CA LEU A 18 20.75 5.70 -2.28
C LEU A 18 21.75 5.39 -1.16
N PRO A 19 22.55 6.38 -0.73
CA PRO A 19 23.47 6.18 0.39
C PRO A 19 22.72 6.03 1.71
N ASP A 20 23.34 5.39 2.69
CA ASP A 20 22.84 5.25 4.06
C ASP A 20 22.39 6.59 4.66
N GLY A 21 21.28 6.56 5.39
CA GLY A 21 20.68 7.75 5.98
C GLY A 21 19.83 8.57 5.00
N SER A 22 19.60 8.08 3.77
CA SER A 22 18.69 8.73 2.82
C SER A 22 17.22 8.48 3.15
N VAL A 23 16.36 9.36 2.64
CA VAL A 23 14.91 9.31 2.85
C VAL A 23 14.19 9.18 1.52
N VAL A 24 13.28 8.21 1.42
CA VAL A 24 12.41 7.99 0.26
C VAL A 24 11.05 8.59 0.56
N VAL A 25 10.62 9.55 -0.26
CA VAL A 25 9.26 10.10 -0.24
C VAL A 25 8.47 9.45 -1.36
N ASN A 26 7.64 8.46 -1.03
CA ASN A 26 6.75 7.80 -1.98
C ASN A 26 5.42 8.57 -2.07
N VAL A 27 5.15 9.17 -3.22
CA VAL A 27 3.91 9.95 -3.46
C VAL A 27 2.72 9.05 -3.82
N GLY A 28 2.97 7.77 -4.09
CA GLY A 28 1.96 6.79 -4.49
C GLY A 28 1.36 7.09 -5.86
N GLY A 29 0.48 6.21 -6.29
CA GLY A 29 -0.25 6.29 -7.56
C GLY A 29 -1.75 6.18 -7.36
N LEU A 30 -2.45 6.31 -8.48
CA LEU A 30 -3.87 6.06 -8.64
C LEU A 30 -4.03 4.95 -9.67
N GLU A 31 -4.73 3.88 -9.30
CA GLU A 31 -5.02 2.76 -10.20
C GLU A 31 -6.50 2.77 -10.57
N PRO A 32 -6.85 2.53 -11.85
CA PRO A 32 -8.24 2.46 -12.28
C PRO A 32 -8.94 1.21 -11.74
N LEU A 33 -10.26 1.31 -11.52
CA LEU A 33 -11.09 0.22 -11.00
C LEU A 33 -11.27 -0.93 -12.00
N THR A 34 -11.30 -0.62 -13.29
CA THR A 34 -11.16 -1.59 -14.38
C THR A 34 -10.45 -0.87 -15.54
N PRO A 35 -9.84 -1.60 -16.48
CA PRO A 35 -9.30 -0.99 -17.71
C PRO A 35 -10.38 -0.23 -18.51
N GLU A 36 -11.66 -0.56 -18.31
CA GLU A 36 -12.80 -0.09 -19.08
C GLU A 36 -13.57 1.05 -18.41
N ASP A 37 -13.60 1.13 -17.07
CA ASP A 37 -14.52 2.02 -16.34
C ASP A 37 -14.01 3.44 -16.13
N GLY A 38 -12.74 3.73 -16.43
CA GLY A 38 -12.14 5.08 -16.51
C GLY A 38 -12.18 5.96 -15.24
N ASN A 39 -13.07 5.70 -14.29
CA ASN A 39 -13.57 6.70 -13.35
C ASN A 39 -13.75 6.19 -11.94
N ILE A 40 -13.02 5.17 -11.50
CA ILE A 40 -12.86 4.93 -10.05
C ILE A 40 -11.37 4.67 -9.79
N THR A 41 -10.77 5.46 -8.90
CA THR A 41 -9.32 5.42 -8.62
C THR A 41 -9.06 5.04 -7.17
N TYR A 42 -8.42 3.90 -6.94
CA TYR A 42 -7.89 3.56 -5.62
C TYR A 42 -6.40 3.91 -5.56
N THR A 43 -5.88 3.94 -4.34
CA THR A 43 -4.59 4.54 -4.05
C THR A 43 -3.59 3.44 -3.74
N THR A 44 -2.46 3.41 -4.44
CA THR A 44 -1.43 2.36 -4.24
C THR A 44 -0.05 2.95 -3.99
N TYR A 45 0.74 2.38 -3.07
CA TYR A 45 2.18 2.65 -3.02
C TYR A 45 3.03 1.58 -3.71
N MET A 46 2.39 0.48 -4.16
CA MET A 46 2.97 -0.72 -4.75
C MET A 46 4.19 -1.20 -3.98
N GLU A 47 5.39 -0.81 -4.42
CA GLU A 47 6.65 -1.36 -3.95
C GLU A 47 7.16 -0.73 -2.66
N GLN A 48 6.26 -0.37 -1.73
CA GLN A 48 6.63 0.13 -0.40
C GLN A 48 7.49 -0.86 0.41
N TYR A 49 7.39 -2.16 0.12
CA TYR A 49 8.23 -3.20 0.71
C TYR A 49 9.72 -3.02 0.35
N MET A 50 10.04 -2.36 -0.76
CA MET A 50 11.43 -2.06 -1.13
C MET A 50 12.08 -1.10 -0.13
N THR A 51 11.32 -0.10 0.35
CA THR A 51 11.78 0.80 1.42
C THR A 51 11.81 0.07 2.76
N SER A 52 10.80 -0.75 3.05
CA SER A 52 10.73 -1.58 4.26
C SER A 52 11.91 -2.56 4.39
N GLY A 53 12.33 -3.15 3.27
CA GLY A 53 13.47 -4.08 3.21
C GLY A 53 14.84 -3.42 3.20
N ALA A 54 14.93 -2.09 3.15
CA ALA A 54 16.17 -1.33 3.14
C ALA A 54 16.42 -0.68 4.51
N PRO A 55 17.12 -1.35 5.45
CA PRO A 55 17.25 -0.89 6.84
C PRO A 55 18.05 0.41 7.00
N TYR A 56 18.74 0.85 5.94
CA TYR A 56 19.53 2.08 5.89
C TYR A 56 18.74 3.27 5.32
N LEU A 57 17.48 3.06 4.90
CA LEU A 57 16.60 4.08 4.33
C LEU A 57 15.39 4.32 5.22
N LYS A 58 14.90 5.57 5.25
CA LYS A 58 13.63 5.92 5.88
C LYS A 58 12.57 6.25 4.82
N GLY A 59 11.40 5.64 4.93
CA GLY A 59 10.23 5.90 4.10
C GLY A 59 9.32 6.98 4.68
N LEU A 60 8.85 7.88 3.82
CA LEU A 60 7.76 8.81 4.05
C LEU A 60 6.74 8.65 2.93
N TYR A 61 5.46 8.73 3.25
CA TYR A 61 4.38 8.42 2.32
C TYR A 61 3.38 9.57 2.23
N TYR A 62 3.02 9.96 1.00
CA TYR A 62 2.02 10.99 0.80
C TYR A 62 0.65 10.51 1.27
N PRO A 63 -0.12 11.26 2.09
CA PRO A 63 -1.33 10.76 2.73
C PRO A 63 -2.30 10.05 1.79
N ILE A 64 -2.59 8.78 2.08
CA ILE A 64 -3.39 7.88 1.23
C ILE A 64 -4.71 8.53 0.78
N ASN A 65 -5.43 9.10 1.74
CA ASN A 65 -6.73 9.75 1.59
C ASN A 65 -6.75 11.06 0.78
N GLU A 66 -5.60 11.70 0.59
CA GLU A 66 -5.49 12.95 -0.15
C GLU A 66 -5.13 12.72 -1.62
N ARG A 67 -4.61 11.54 -1.98
CA ARG A 67 -4.16 11.23 -3.35
C ARG A 67 -5.28 11.30 -4.40
N PRO A 68 -6.51 10.81 -4.16
CA PRO A 68 -7.59 10.90 -5.15
C PRO A 68 -8.01 12.35 -5.45
N LYS A 69 -7.67 13.31 -4.58
CA LYS A 69 -7.94 14.74 -4.75
C LYS A 69 -6.83 15.46 -5.53
N GLY A 70 -5.86 14.71 -6.05
CA GLY A 70 -4.64 15.22 -6.66
C GLY A 70 -3.51 15.49 -5.65
N ILE A 71 -2.28 15.46 -6.16
CA ILE A 71 -1.09 15.77 -5.37
C ILE A 71 -1.00 17.28 -5.13
N LYS A 72 -1.16 17.69 -3.87
CA LYS A 72 -1.07 19.08 -3.44
C LYS A 72 0.37 19.45 -3.16
N ARG A 73 0.80 20.59 -3.69
CA ARG A 73 2.16 21.12 -3.52
C ARG A 73 2.52 21.26 -2.04
N GLU A 74 1.60 21.78 -1.23
CA GLU A 74 1.82 22.08 0.18
C GLU A 74 2.11 20.81 0.98
N THR A 75 1.35 19.74 0.69
CA THR A 75 1.53 18.42 1.31
C THR A 75 2.87 17.80 0.92
N LEU A 76 3.24 17.85 -0.37
CA LEU A 76 4.53 17.35 -0.83
C LEU A 76 5.71 18.12 -0.23
N VAL A 77 5.62 19.46 -0.18
CA VAL A 77 6.64 20.32 0.46
C VAL A 77 6.78 19.99 1.95
N LYS A 78 5.68 19.67 2.65
CA LYS A 78 5.73 19.24 4.05
C LYS A 78 6.53 17.94 4.21
N LEU A 79 6.30 16.94 3.37
CA LEU A 79 7.04 15.67 3.38
C LEU A 79 8.52 15.87 3.08
N ILE A 80 8.87 16.69 2.09
CA ILE A 80 10.27 17.01 1.76
C ILE A 80 10.97 17.71 2.95
N ARG A 81 10.28 18.63 3.63
CA ARG A 81 10.81 19.27 4.84
C ARG A 81 10.99 18.29 6.00
N GLU A 82 10.09 17.33 6.14
CA GLU A 82 10.21 16.25 7.13
C GLU A 82 11.39 15.33 6.81
N ALA A 83 11.57 14.95 5.54
CA ALA A 83 12.73 14.21 5.07
C ALA A 83 14.05 14.95 5.37
N ALA A 84 14.11 16.25 5.08
CA ALA A 84 15.29 17.06 5.39
C ALA A 84 15.60 17.09 6.90
N LYS A 85 14.57 17.18 7.75
CA LYS A 85 14.74 17.11 9.21
C LYS A 85 15.27 15.75 9.67
N LEU A 86 14.76 14.65 9.12
CA LEU A 86 15.24 13.30 9.41
C LEU A 86 16.71 13.13 9.02
N ILE A 87 17.13 13.69 7.88
CA ILE A 87 18.54 13.68 7.45
C ILE A 87 19.42 14.50 8.42
N MET A 88 19.00 15.73 8.75
CA MET A 88 19.80 16.61 9.62
C MET A 88 19.93 16.09 11.04
N ASN A 89 18.86 15.51 11.60
CA ASN A 89 18.84 15.01 12.97
C ASN A 89 19.36 13.56 13.08
N GLY A 90 19.41 12.85 11.96
CA GLY A 90 19.55 11.40 11.91
C GLY A 90 18.25 10.67 12.29
N PHE A 91 18.20 9.39 11.93
CA PHE A 91 17.21 8.43 12.39
C PHE A 91 17.92 7.13 12.78
N SER A 92 17.25 6.30 13.59
CA SER A 92 17.84 5.04 14.04
C SER A 92 18.00 4.07 12.87
N MET A 93 19.19 3.52 12.72
CA MET A 93 19.51 2.45 11.77
C MET A 93 20.00 1.21 12.55
N PRO A 94 19.53 -0.01 12.24
CA PRO A 94 18.59 -0.33 11.17
C PRO A 94 17.17 0.19 11.45
N VAL A 95 16.51 0.73 10.43
CA VAL A 95 15.10 1.13 10.51
C VAL A 95 14.24 -0.13 10.63
N ASN A 96 13.29 -0.13 11.57
CA ASN A 96 12.34 -1.23 11.72
C ASN A 96 11.49 -1.35 10.44
N PRO A 97 11.44 -2.54 9.79
CA PRO A 97 10.70 -2.72 8.54
C PRO A 97 9.22 -2.33 8.64
N ILE A 98 8.54 -2.67 9.74
CA ILE A 98 7.12 -2.38 9.95
C ILE A 98 6.89 -0.88 10.12
N GLU A 99 7.76 -0.20 10.87
CA GLU A 99 7.67 1.25 11.02
C GLU A 99 7.90 2.00 9.71
N ASN A 100 8.65 1.39 8.80
CA ASN A 100 9.00 1.92 7.49
C ASN A 100 7.94 1.68 6.40
N LEU A 101 6.85 1.01 6.70
CA LEU A 101 5.72 0.82 5.79
C LEU A 101 4.73 2.00 5.86
N ALA A 102 3.98 2.17 4.78
CA ALA A 102 2.79 3.02 4.76
C ALA A 102 1.64 2.38 5.56
N SER A 103 0.54 3.11 5.73
CA SER A 103 -0.59 2.67 6.54
C SER A 103 -1.23 1.36 6.05
N ASP A 104 -1.33 1.20 4.73
CA ASP A 104 -1.84 0.00 4.07
C ASP A 104 -0.90 -1.20 4.27
N GLY A 105 0.41 -1.03 4.12
CA GLY A 105 1.40 -2.06 4.47
C GLY A 105 1.31 -2.50 5.93
N LYS A 106 1.18 -1.54 6.87
CA LYS A 106 1.00 -1.85 8.29
C LYS A 106 -0.29 -2.61 8.57
N LEU A 107 -1.39 -2.21 7.93
CA LEU A 107 -2.66 -2.90 8.01
C LEU A 107 -2.54 -4.35 7.54
N PHE A 108 -1.89 -4.58 6.39
CA PHE A 108 -1.72 -5.92 5.83
C PHE A 108 -0.96 -6.84 6.80
N ILE A 109 0.12 -6.34 7.41
CA ILE A 109 0.89 -7.09 8.41
C ILE A 109 0.01 -7.43 9.62
N GLU A 110 -0.71 -6.47 10.19
CA GLU A 110 -1.59 -6.73 11.35
C GLU A 110 -2.71 -7.72 11.02
N MET A 111 -3.23 -7.68 9.79
CA MET A 111 -4.21 -8.65 9.31
C MET A 111 -3.62 -10.06 9.26
N CYS A 112 -2.41 -10.22 8.73
CA CYS A 112 -1.65 -11.48 8.73
C CYS A 112 -1.36 -12.00 10.15
N GLU A 113 -1.11 -11.09 11.10
CA GLU A 113 -0.86 -11.44 12.50
C GLU A 113 -2.12 -12.00 13.17
N LYS A 114 -3.28 -11.40 12.91
CA LYS A 114 -4.58 -11.74 13.52
C LYS A 114 -5.32 -12.88 12.82
N ASP A 115 -5.18 -13.02 11.51
CA ASP A 115 -5.83 -14.06 10.71
C ASP A 115 -4.77 -14.91 10.01
N LYS A 116 -4.42 -16.03 10.65
CA LYS A 116 -3.41 -16.96 10.13
C LYS A 116 -3.83 -17.62 8.82
N LYS A 117 -5.13 -17.85 8.62
CA LYS A 117 -5.65 -18.44 7.37
C LYS A 117 -5.51 -17.45 6.23
N PHE A 118 -5.85 -16.18 6.46
CA PHE A 118 -5.58 -15.12 5.49
C PHE A 118 -4.08 -15.03 5.19
N CYS A 119 -3.24 -15.07 6.23
CA CYS A 119 -1.79 -15.00 6.04
C CYS A 119 -1.26 -16.16 5.18
N GLU A 120 -1.70 -17.39 5.47
CA GLU A 120 -1.38 -18.57 4.67
C GLU A 120 -1.86 -18.41 3.22
N LEU A 121 -3.09 -17.92 3.02
CA LEU A 121 -3.70 -17.68 1.71
C LEU A 121 -2.86 -16.75 0.83
N VAL A 122 -2.31 -15.67 1.41
CA VAL A 122 -1.58 -14.63 0.65
C VAL A 122 -0.05 -14.83 0.60
N THR A 123 0.50 -15.77 1.37
CA THR A 123 1.97 -15.98 1.45
C THR A 123 2.44 -17.38 1.07
N SER A 124 1.59 -18.40 1.20
CA SER A 124 2.01 -19.78 0.95
C SER A 124 1.99 -20.09 -0.54
N ARG A 125 3.08 -20.67 -1.03
CA ARG A 125 3.15 -21.24 -2.39
C ARG A 125 3.20 -22.76 -2.26
N ALA A 126 2.21 -23.45 -2.81
CA ALA A 126 2.27 -24.88 -3.02
C ALA A 126 2.01 -25.20 -4.49
N PRO A 127 2.59 -26.28 -5.05
CA PRO A 127 2.37 -26.67 -6.45
C PRO A 127 0.89 -26.94 -6.79
N ASP A 128 0.05 -27.16 -5.78
CA ASP A 128 -1.34 -27.60 -5.83
C ASP A 128 -2.35 -26.56 -5.31
N THR A 129 -1.91 -25.35 -4.97
CA THR A 129 -2.82 -24.25 -4.60
C THR A 129 -3.24 -23.46 -5.83
N ASP A 130 -4.55 -23.26 -6.01
CA ASP A 130 -5.09 -22.36 -7.05
C ASP A 130 -4.51 -20.95 -6.87
N PHE A 131 -3.95 -20.41 -7.96
CA PHE A 131 -3.34 -19.08 -7.99
C PHE A 131 -4.38 -17.94 -7.96
N ASP A 132 -5.67 -18.27 -7.84
CA ASP A 132 -6.77 -17.33 -7.98
C ASP A 132 -6.78 -16.23 -6.91
N CYS A 133 -6.18 -16.49 -5.75
CA CYS A 133 -6.05 -15.52 -4.65
C CYS A 133 -4.64 -14.99 -4.46
N TYR A 134 -3.82 -15.16 -5.49
CA TYR A 134 -2.48 -14.62 -5.57
C TYR A 134 -2.52 -13.32 -6.37
N ASP A 135 -3.01 -12.24 -5.77
CA ASP A 135 -2.86 -10.91 -6.37
C ASP A 135 -1.56 -10.26 -5.90
N PHE A 136 -0.89 -9.55 -6.80
CA PHE A 136 0.51 -9.16 -6.61
C PHE A 136 0.68 -7.97 -5.66
N TRP A 137 -0.37 -7.20 -5.42
CA TRP A 137 -0.30 -5.96 -4.64
C TRP A 137 -1.22 -6.00 -3.43
N ILE A 138 -0.67 -5.63 -2.27
CA ILE A 138 -1.43 -5.56 -1.02
C ILE A 138 -2.60 -4.56 -1.11
N ASP A 139 -2.48 -3.55 -1.98
CA ASP A 139 -3.48 -2.52 -2.17
C ASP A 139 -4.79 -3.12 -2.73
N ASP A 140 -4.71 -4.17 -3.56
CA ASP A 140 -5.89 -4.84 -4.11
C ASP A 140 -6.70 -5.55 -3.03
N ILE A 141 -6.04 -6.14 -2.04
CA ILE A 141 -6.70 -6.74 -0.88
C ILE A 141 -7.36 -5.65 -0.04
N ILE A 142 -6.62 -4.58 0.26
CA ILE A 142 -7.04 -3.52 1.19
C ILE A 142 -8.23 -2.74 0.61
N HIS A 143 -8.23 -2.55 -0.69
CA HIS A 143 -9.31 -1.89 -1.42
C HIS A 143 -10.39 -2.86 -1.93
N GLU A 144 -10.31 -4.15 -1.59
CA GLU A 144 -11.25 -5.21 -2.00
C GLU A 144 -11.49 -5.23 -3.53
N ARG A 145 -10.39 -5.34 -4.30
CA ARG A 145 -10.33 -5.23 -5.77
C ARG A 145 -10.18 -6.58 -6.44
N GLY A 146 -10.53 -6.66 -7.72
CA GLY A 146 -10.35 -7.86 -8.54
C GLY A 146 -11.00 -9.10 -7.91
N VAL A 147 -10.17 -10.09 -7.58
CA VAL A 147 -10.55 -11.37 -6.96
C VAL A 147 -10.97 -11.23 -5.48
N TRP A 148 -10.66 -10.11 -4.84
CA TRP A 148 -10.96 -9.82 -3.44
C TRP A 148 -12.34 -9.19 -3.22
N LYS A 149 -12.96 -8.67 -4.28
CA LYS A 149 -14.30 -8.05 -4.25
C LYS A 149 -15.40 -9.08 -4.04
N GLU A 150 -16.44 -8.72 -3.29
CA GLU A 150 -17.72 -9.47 -3.29
C GLU A 150 -18.43 -9.26 -4.63
N LYS A 151 -18.71 -10.36 -5.35
CA LYS A 151 -19.50 -10.31 -6.59
C LYS A 151 -20.92 -10.76 -6.30
N GLN A 152 -21.90 -10.05 -6.85
CA GLN A 152 -23.29 -10.51 -6.82
C GLN A 152 -23.49 -11.51 -7.96
N GLY A 153 -23.84 -12.74 -7.58
CA GLY A 153 -24.20 -13.83 -8.47
C GLY A 153 -25.54 -13.59 -9.17
N VAL A 154 -25.84 -14.42 -10.16
CA VAL A 154 -27.05 -14.32 -10.99
C VAL A 154 -28.34 -14.58 -10.21
N ASP A 155 -28.24 -15.22 -9.05
CA ASP A 155 -29.31 -15.61 -8.14
C ASP A 155 -29.32 -14.81 -6.81
N ASP A 156 -28.73 -13.60 -6.81
CA ASP A 156 -28.50 -12.78 -5.62
C ASP A 156 -27.58 -13.45 -4.56
N SER A 157 -26.92 -14.58 -4.88
CA SER A 157 -25.86 -15.11 -4.03
C SER A 157 -24.63 -14.20 -4.06
N ILE A 158 -23.84 -14.19 -2.99
CA ILE A 158 -22.54 -13.50 -2.99
C ILE A 158 -21.48 -14.52 -3.38
N GLU A 159 -20.90 -14.35 -4.57
CA GLU A 159 -19.75 -15.12 -5.02
C GLU A 159 -18.47 -14.49 -4.47
N ILE A 160 -17.71 -15.29 -3.73
CA ILE A 160 -16.43 -14.90 -3.12
C ILE A 160 -15.36 -15.82 -3.68
N LEU A 161 -14.52 -15.29 -4.58
CA LEU A 161 -13.40 -16.07 -5.12
C LEU A 161 -12.32 -16.27 -4.03
N CYS A 162 -11.98 -15.20 -3.32
CA CYS A 162 -10.99 -15.23 -2.25
C CYS A 162 -11.62 -15.03 -0.87
N PRO A 163 -11.75 -16.11 -0.07
CA PRO A 163 -12.35 -16.03 1.26
C PRO A 163 -11.34 -15.50 2.28
N PHE A 164 -11.68 -14.37 2.92
CA PHE A 164 -10.92 -13.80 4.04
C PHE A 164 -11.85 -13.05 5.01
N ASN A 165 -11.33 -12.69 6.18
CA ASN A 165 -12.09 -11.96 7.19
C ASN A 165 -12.26 -10.47 6.82
N ARG A 166 -13.34 -10.15 6.07
CA ARG A 166 -13.68 -8.77 5.66
C ARG A 166 -14.03 -7.85 6.82
N THR A 167 -14.66 -8.37 7.87
CA THR A 167 -14.96 -7.60 9.08
C THR A 167 -13.67 -7.08 9.69
N LEU A 168 -12.68 -7.96 9.89
CA LEU A 168 -11.36 -7.58 10.37
C LEU A 168 -10.68 -6.57 9.44
N LEU A 169 -10.73 -6.77 8.12
CA LEU A 169 -10.17 -5.80 7.17
C LEU A 169 -10.81 -4.41 7.32
N ARG A 170 -12.13 -4.32 7.46
CA ARG A 170 -12.88 -3.06 7.64
C ARG A 170 -12.49 -2.38 8.96
N GLU A 171 -12.44 -3.12 10.05
CA GLU A 171 -11.99 -2.63 11.36
C GLU A 171 -10.55 -2.08 11.31
N LEU A 172 -9.64 -2.80 10.64
CA LEU A 172 -8.25 -2.35 10.51
C LEU A 172 -8.14 -1.13 9.58
N ARG A 173 -8.95 -1.03 8.53
CA ARG A 173 -8.99 0.19 7.69
C ARG A 173 -9.39 1.41 8.49
N GLU A 174 -10.41 1.30 9.34
CA GLU A 174 -10.79 2.37 10.26
C GLU A 174 -9.64 2.73 11.22
N LYS A 175 -8.98 1.72 11.82
CA LYS A 175 -7.83 1.90 12.70
C LYS A 175 -6.68 2.66 12.02
N TYR A 176 -6.37 2.34 10.78
CA TYR A 176 -5.29 2.95 10.00
C TYR A 176 -5.72 4.21 9.23
N GLY A 177 -6.99 4.62 9.38
CA GLY A 177 -7.56 5.78 8.72
C GLY A 177 -7.56 5.67 7.20
N ILE A 178 -7.78 4.48 6.64
CA ILE A 178 -7.85 4.24 5.19
C ILE A 178 -9.32 4.24 4.79
N HIS A 179 -9.73 5.23 3.99
CA HIS A 179 -11.09 5.31 3.49
C HIS A 179 -11.21 4.70 2.11
N HIS A 180 -12.35 4.03 1.87
CA HIS A 180 -12.71 3.58 0.54
C HIS A 180 -13.17 4.80 -0.27
N TYR A 181 -12.46 5.10 -1.36
CA TYR A 181 -12.80 6.19 -2.26
C TYR A 181 -13.42 5.59 -3.52
N ASP A 182 -14.73 5.33 -3.47
CA ASP A 182 -15.54 5.20 -4.68
C ASP A 182 -15.80 6.60 -5.26
N VAL A 183 -14.72 7.33 -5.57
CA VAL A 183 -14.85 8.65 -6.14
C VAL A 183 -14.88 8.48 -7.65
N SER A 184 -16.06 8.66 -8.22
CA SER A 184 -16.21 9.01 -9.63
C SER A 184 -15.35 10.24 -9.90
N VAL A 185 -14.22 10.08 -10.59
CA VAL A 185 -13.39 11.21 -11.00
C VAL A 185 -14.17 11.94 -12.11
N ASN A 186 -14.98 12.92 -11.71
CA ASN A 186 -15.70 13.79 -12.66
C ASN A 186 -14.74 14.72 -13.39
#